data_AF-A0A1G1LP61-F1
#
_entry.id   AF-A0A1G1LP61-F1
#
_cell.length_a   1.000
_cell.length_b   1.000
_cell.length_c   1.000
_cell.angle_alpha   90.00
_cell.angle_beta   90.00
_cell.angle_gamma   90.00
#
_symmetry.space_group_name_H-M   'P 1'
#
loop_
_entity.id
_entity.type
_entity.pdbx_description
1 polymer ?
#
loop_
_entity_poly.entity_id
_entity_poly.type
_entity_poly.pdbx_seq_one_letter_code
_entity_poly.pdbx_strand_id
1 'polypeptide(L)'
;MEFRDLALNYFCYLNKEFNFNQPQYENDVFTESLTYMKKTVAIRISYSLREAGVEVEIIRLIKNKLPPYPILKSDPNQKYYMNLDTILQDKSPNLVFSKPSINEYLKNPFVLKEVLSKYAQALKEYCPDFLSLE
;
A
#
# COMPACT_ATOMS: atom_id res chain seq x y z
N MET A 1 11.04 14.72 -7.22
CA MET A 1 11.32 13.72 -6.17
C MET A 1 10.38 12.56 -6.46
N GLU A 2 10.94 11.49 -6.99
CA GLU A 2 10.22 10.37 -7.60
C GLU A 2 9.46 9.59 -6.51
N PHE A 3 8.30 9.02 -6.86
CA PHE A 3 7.41 8.30 -5.93
C PHE A 3 8.18 7.33 -5.01
N ARG A 4 9.14 6.60 -5.60
CA ARG A 4 10.01 5.65 -4.91
C ARG A 4 10.67 6.23 -3.66
N ASP A 5 11.30 7.40 -3.75
CA ASP A 5 12.06 7.99 -2.64
C ASP A 5 11.13 8.42 -1.50
N LEU A 6 9.98 9.00 -1.84
CA LEU A 6 8.96 9.39 -0.88
C LEU A 6 8.37 8.16 -0.18
N ALA A 7 8.02 7.12 -0.94
CA ALA A 7 7.48 5.88 -0.39
C ALA A 7 8.50 5.18 0.53
N LEU A 8 9.77 5.10 0.12
CA LEU A 8 10.85 4.57 0.96
C LEU A 8 10.97 5.35 2.27
N ASN A 9 10.93 6.69 2.21
CA ASN A 9 11.04 7.52 3.41
C ASN A 9 9.89 7.29 4.39
N TYR A 10 8.64 7.30 3.92
CA TYR A 10 7.46 7.16 4.78
C TYR A 10 7.22 5.75 5.28
N PHE A 11 7.53 4.72 4.49
CA PHE A 11 7.27 3.32 4.83
C PHE A 11 8.49 2.57 5.36
N CYS A 12 9.64 3.22 5.58
CA CYS A 12 10.85 2.55 6.07
C CYS A 12 10.67 1.85 7.43
N TYR A 13 9.66 2.25 8.21
CA TYR A 13 9.32 1.60 9.48
C TYR A 13 8.90 0.13 9.30
N LEU A 14 8.39 -0.26 8.13
CA LEU A 14 8.06 -1.66 7.84
C LEU A 14 9.30 -2.56 7.98
N ASN A 15 10.44 -2.10 7.46
CA ASN A 15 11.71 -2.80 7.61
C ASN A 15 12.29 -2.63 9.03
N LYS A 16 12.32 -1.40 9.55
CA LYS A 16 13.02 -1.07 10.81
C LYS A 16 12.33 -1.57 12.08
N GLU A 17 10.99 -1.60 12.09
CA GLU A 17 10.18 -1.91 13.27
C GLU A 17 9.45 -3.25 13.15
N PHE A 18 9.06 -3.65 11.93
CA PHE A 18 8.23 -4.85 11.69
C PHE A 18 8.95 -5.98 10.95
N ASN A 19 10.28 -5.87 10.76
CA ASN A 19 11.15 -6.89 10.16
C ASN A 19 10.72 -7.34 8.74
N PHE A 20 10.07 -6.46 7.96
CA PHE A 20 9.89 -6.74 6.53
C PHE A 20 11.23 -6.68 5.82
N ASN A 21 11.39 -7.47 4.75
CA ASN A 21 12.58 -7.41 3.90
C ASN A 21 12.71 -6.06 3.19
N GLN A 22 13.90 -5.80 2.63
CA GLN A 22 14.10 -4.67 1.74
C GLN A 22 13.05 -4.69 0.62
N PRO A 23 12.43 -3.53 0.31
CA PRO A 23 11.33 -3.52 -0.63
C PRO A 23 11.81 -3.75 -2.05
N GLN A 24 10.99 -4.47 -2.81
CA GLN A 24 11.15 -4.64 -4.24
C GLN A 24 10.43 -3.50 -4.95
N TYR A 25 11.11 -2.86 -5.90
CA TYR A 25 10.53 -1.80 -6.72
C TYR A 25 10.21 -2.35 -8.10
N GLU A 26 8.97 -2.12 -8.54
CA GLU A 26 8.49 -2.47 -9.86
C GLU A 26 7.94 -1.21 -10.54
N ASN A 27 8.25 -1.04 -11.81
CA ASN A 27 7.82 0.10 -12.61
C ASN A 27 7.32 -0.42 -13.96
N ASP A 28 6.06 -0.12 -14.26
CA ASP A 28 5.47 -0.30 -15.57
C ASP A 28 5.09 1.06 -16.19
N VAL A 29 4.60 1.05 -17.43
CA VAL A 29 4.33 2.26 -18.23
C VAL A 29 3.44 3.28 -17.50
N PHE A 30 2.58 2.86 -16.58
CA PHE A 30 1.61 3.73 -15.91
C PHE A 30 1.60 3.63 -14.39
N THR A 31 2.37 2.72 -13.80
CA THR A 31 2.33 2.38 -12.40
C THR A 31 3.73 2.15 -11.85
N GLU A 32 4.01 2.81 -10.74
CA GLU A 32 5.17 2.51 -9.90
C GLU A 32 4.68 1.80 -8.64
N SER A 33 5.41 0.78 -8.18
CA SER A 33 5.08 0.11 -6.93
C SER A 33 6.31 -0.27 -6.11
N LEU A 34 6.10 -0.30 -4.80
CA LEU A 34 7.08 -0.66 -3.79
C LEU A 34 6.47 -1.74 -2.89
N THR A 35 7.02 -2.95 -2.95
CA THR A 35 6.50 -4.11 -2.21
C THR A 35 7.46 -4.53 -1.11
N TYR A 36 7.04 -4.38 0.15
CA TYR A 36 7.70 -4.95 1.32
C TYR A 36 7.15 -6.35 1.57
N MET A 37 8.02 -7.34 1.82
CA MET A 37 7.58 -8.72 2.07
C MET A 37 8.22 -9.29 3.34
N LYS A 38 7.47 -10.12 4.07
CA LYS A 38 8.03 -11.09 5.02
C LYS A 38 7.46 -12.49 4.75
N LYS A 39 7.35 -13.38 5.75
CA LYS A 39 7.01 -14.78 5.51
C LYS A 39 5.55 -14.95 5.08
N THR A 40 4.62 -14.31 5.78
CA THR A 40 3.17 -14.50 5.52
C THR A 40 2.45 -13.28 4.98
N VAL A 41 3.08 -12.12 4.94
CA VAL A 41 2.44 -10.88 4.48
C VAL A 41 3.39 -10.04 3.64
N ALA A 42 2.81 -9.35 2.66
CA ALA A 42 3.43 -8.29 1.93
C ALA A 42 2.58 -7.01 2.02
N ILE A 43 3.26 -5.87 1.96
CA ILE A 43 2.64 -4.55 1.83
C ILE A 43 3.09 -4.00 0.50
N ARG A 44 2.15 -3.76 -0.40
CA ARG A 44 2.42 -3.10 -1.68
C ARG A 44 1.89 -1.68 -1.62
N ILE A 45 2.76 -0.72 -1.94
CA ILE A 45 2.42 0.68 -2.13
C ILE A 45 2.53 0.94 -3.63
N SER A 46 1.45 1.34 -4.27
CA SER A 46 1.40 1.61 -5.70
C SER A 46 1.04 3.07 -5.95
N TYR A 47 1.57 3.65 -7.01
CA TYR A 47 1.14 4.93 -7.56
C TYR A 47 0.84 4.75 -9.04
N SER A 48 -0.43 4.88 -9.40
CA SER A 48 -0.89 4.74 -10.78
C SER A 48 -1.48 6.05 -11.28
N LEU A 49 -1.00 6.49 -12.44
CA LEU A 49 -1.62 7.61 -13.14
C LEU A 49 -2.97 7.20 -13.75
N ARG A 50 -3.16 5.93 -14.12
CA ARG A 50 -4.44 5.44 -14.67
C ARG A 50 -5.51 5.32 -13.58
N GLU A 51 -5.14 4.74 -12.45
CA GLU A 51 -6.06 4.54 -11.31
C GLU A 51 -6.11 5.77 -10.38
N ALA A 52 -5.49 6.86 -10.82
CA ALA A 52 -5.62 8.20 -10.25
C ALA A 52 -5.14 8.35 -8.80
N GLY A 53 -4.04 7.68 -8.42
CA GLY A 53 -3.38 7.99 -7.15
C GLY A 53 -2.59 6.87 -6.52
N VAL A 54 -2.41 7.00 -5.21
CA VAL A 54 -1.72 6.02 -4.36
C VAL A 54 -2.70 4.98 -3.85
N GLU A 55 -2.26 3.73 -3.86
CA GLU A 55 -2.96 2.61 -3.22
C GLU A 55 -2.00 1.85 -2.30
N VAL A 56 -2.53 1.33 -1.20
CA VAL A 56 -1.79 0.47 -0.27
C VAL A 56 -2.55 -0.83 -0.07
N GLU A 57 -1.91 -1.93 -0.42
CA GLU A 57 -2.48 -3.27 -0.34
C GLU A 57 -1.73 -4.10 0.72
N ILE A 58 -2.49 -4.79 1.57
CA ILE A 58 -2.02 -5.83 2.48
C ILE A 58 -2.29 -7.17 1.82
N ILE A 59 -1.23 -7.91 1.54
CA ILE A 59 -1.27 -9.14 0.74
C ILE A 59 -0.83 -10.32 1.61
N ARG A 60 -1.70 -11.29 1.86
CA ARG A 60 -1.31 -12.55 2.49
C ARG A 60 -0.58 -13.44 1.48
N LEU A 61 0.60 -13.91 1.88
CA LEU A 61 1.47 -14.72 1.04
C LEU A 61 1.12 -16.21 1.12
N ILE A 62 1.28 -16.90 -0.01
CA ILE A 62 1.11 -18.35 -0.11
C ILE A 62 2.49 -18.97 -0.27
N LYS A 63 2.92 -19.76 0.72
CA LYS A 63 4.28 -20.36 0.74
C LYS A 63 5.38 -19.30 0.52
N ASN A 64 5.26 -18.15 1.20
CA ASN A 64 6.16 -17.00 1.13
C ASN A 64 6.23 -16.32 -0.25
N LYS A 65 5.21 -16.49 -1.10
CA LYS A 65 5.13 -15.89 -2.43
C LYS A 65 3.84 -15.09 -2.60
N LEU A 66 3.93 -14.04 -3.41
CA LEU A 66 2.75 -13.29 -3.85
C LEU A 66 1.83 -14.21 -4.67
N PRO A 67 0.51 -14.20 -4.42
CA PRO A 67 -0.44 -14.90 -5.28
C PRO A 67 -0.50 -14.25 -6.68
N PRO A 68 -0.79 -14.99 -7.76
CA PRO A 68 -0.96 -14.42 -9.11
C PRO A 68 -2.20 -13.51 -9.24
N TYR A 69 -2.15 -12.49 -10.13
CA TYR A 69 -3.27 -11.58 -10.49
C TYR A 69 -4.03 -12.00 -11.78
N PRO A 70 -5.30 -11.57 -11.99
CA PRO A 70 -6.19 -10.89 -11.05
C PRO A 70 -7.34 -11.80 -10.57
N ILE A 71 -7.61 -11.70 -9.27
CA ILE A 71 -8.72 -12.35 -8.56
C ILE A 71 -10.01 -11.59 -8.92
N LEU A 72 -10.91 -12.23 -9.66
CA LEU A 72 -12.24 -11.69 -9.96
C LEU A 72 -13.03 -11.45 -8.65
N LYS A 73 -13.93 -10.45 -8.63
CA LYS A 73 -14.77 -10.09 -7.47
C LYS A 73 -15.58 -11.24 -6.82
N SER A 74 -15.61 -12.41 -7.45
CA SER A 74 -16.30 -13.63 -7.02
C SER A 74 -15.35 -14.75 -6.51
N ASP A 75 -14.04 -14.53 -6.47
CA ASP A 75 -13.07 -15.56 -6.11
C ASP A 75 -12.84 -15.59 -4.57
N PRO A 76 -12.99 -16.74 -3.90
CA PRO A 76 -12.69 -16.92 -2.47
C PRO A 76 -11.25 -16.51 -2.06
N ASN A 77 -10.35 -16.32 -3.03
CA ASN A 77 -9.01 -15.77 -2.87
C ASN A 77 -8.98 -14.25 -2.60
N GLN A 78 -10.11 -13.52 -2.65
CA GLN A 78 -10.19 -12.13 -2.17
C GLN A 78 -9.64 -11.96 -0.73
N LYS A 79 -9.63 -13.04 0.06
CA LYS A 79 -9.03 -13.07 1.39
C LYS A 79 -7.52 -12.79 1.42
N TYR A 80 -6.84 -12.87 0.28
CA TYR A 80 -5.39 -12.64 0.20
C TYR A 80 -5.02 -11.18 -0.08
N TYR A 81 -5.88 -10.40 -0.73
CA TYR A 81 -5.60 -9.01 -1.08
C TYR A 81 -6.59 -8.09 -0.38
N MET A 82 -6.11 -7.23 0.49
CA MET A 82 -6.95 -6.28 1.22
C MET A 82 -6.43 -4.88 0.96
N ASN A 83 -7.26 -4.01 0.40
CA ASN A 83 -6.94 -2.61 0.25
C ASN A 83 -7.07 -1.92 1.62
N LEU A 84 -6.08 -1.08 1.96
CA LEU A 84 -6.07 -0.36 3.22
C LEU A 84 -7.29 0.56 3.38
N ASP A 85 -7.80 1.18 2.32
CA ASP A 85 -9.00 2.02 2.40
C ASP A 85 -10.22 1.23 2.88
N THR A 86 -10.38 0.00 2.40
CA THR A 86 -11.47 -0.89 2.85
C THR A 86 -11.30 -1.25 4.33
N ILE A 87 -10.07 -1.58 4.76
CA ILE A 87 -9.79 -1.87 6.17
C ILE A 87 -10.04 -0.65 7.05
N LEU A 88 -9.69 0.56 6.58
CA LEU A 88 -9.94 1.80 7.31
C LEU A 88 -11.43 2.11 7.42
N GLN A 89 -12.22 1.87 6.37
CA GLN A 89 -13.69 1.99 6.43
C GLN A 89 -14.29 1.06 7.49
N ASP A 90 -13.79 -0.17 7.60
CA ASP A 90 -14.27 -1.15 8.58
C ASP A 90 -13.81 -0.81 10.01
N LYS A 91 -12.54 -0.47 10.20
CA LYS A 91 -11.94 -0.22 11.53
C LYS A 91 -12.19 1.19 12.07
N SER A 92 -12.38 2.16 11.19
CA SER A 92 -12.57 3.58 11.54
C SER A 92 -13.50 4.26 10.53
N PRO A 93 -14.81 3.97 10.55
CA PRO A 93 -15.76 4.47 9.53
C PRO A 93 -15.89 6.00 9.50
N ASN A 94 -15.51 6.68 10.58
CA ASN A 94 -15.52 8.14 10.67
C ASN A 94 -14.22 8.77 10.14
N LEU A 95 -13.19 7.98 9.81
CA LEU A 95 -11.96 8.47 9.24
C LEU A 95 -12.19 8.83 7.76
N VAL A 96 -12.20 10.13 7.47
CA VAL A 96 -12.35 10.61 6.09
C VAL A 96 -10.98 10.67 5.42
N PHE A 97 -10.69 9.67 4.60
CA PHE A 97 -9.56 9.71 3.66
C PHE A 97 -10.02 10.37 2.36
N SER A 98 -9.79 11.68 2.20
CA SER A 98 -10.04 12.32 0.91
C SER A 98 -8.96 11.87 -0.08
N LYS A 99 -9.31 11.04 -1.05
CA LYS A 99 -8.43 10.74 -2.17
C LYS A 99 -8.37 11.96 -3.10
N PRO A 100 -7.20 12.59 -3.30
CA PRO A 100 -7.06 13.64 -4.28
C PRO A 100 -7.38 13.11 -5.68
N SER A 101 -7.91 13.98 -6.54
CA SER A 101 -8.08 13.67 -7.96
C SER A 101 -6.73 13.58 -8.67
N ILE A 102 -6.72 12.89 -9.82
CA ILE A 102 -5.53 12.84 -10.69
C ILE A 102 -4.96 14.23 -11.01
N ASN A 103 -5.84 15.21 -11.23
CA ASN A 103 -5.45 16.58 -11.53
C ASN A 103 -4.72 17.24 -10.35
N GLU A 104 -5.05 16.89 -9.11
CA GLU A 104 -4.38 17.40 -7.93
C GLU A 104 -2.97 16.82 -7.78
N TYR A 105 -2.80 15.52 -8.05
CA TYR A 105 -1.47 14.91 -8.10
C TYR A 105 -0.57 15.53 -9.18
N LEU A 106 -1.13 15.81 -10.37
CA LEU A 106 -0.38 16.41 -11.48
C LEU A 106 -0.02 17.88 -11.22
N LYS A 107 -0.91 18.64 -10.57
CA LYS A 107 -0.72 20.08 -10.33
C LYS A 107 0.15 20.38 -9.12
N ASN A 108 0.19 19.49 -8.13
CA ASN A 108 0.88 19.76 -6.88
C ASN A 108 1.68 18.54 -6.39
N PRO A 109 3.02 18.56 -6.52
CA PRO A 109 3.88 17.45 -6.08
C PRO A 109 3.84 17.22 -4.56
N PHE A 110 3.39 18.19 -3.76
CA PHE A 110 3.22 18.00 -2.30
C PHE A 110 2.04 17.09 -1.95
N VAL A 111 1.07 16.94 -2.85
CA VAL A 111 -0.10 16.07 -2.64
C VAL A 111 0.34 14.61 -2.49
N LEU A 112 1.27 14.15 -3.33
CA LEU A 112 1.81 12.79 -3.23
C LEU A 112 2.49 12.56 -1.87
N LYS A 113 3.27 13.54 -1.41
CA LYS A 113 3.95 13.48 -0.10
C LYS A 113 2.94 13.37 1.05
N GLU A 114 1.90 14.20 1.03
CA GLU A 114 0.85 14.20 2.05
C GLU A 114 0.09 12.86 2.09
N VAL A 115 -0.32 12.36 0.91
CA VAL A 115 -1.05 11.10 0.79
C VAL A 115 -0.21 9.93 1.29
N LEU A 116 1.05 9.82 0.87
CA LEU A 116 1.95 8.76 1.33
C LEU A 116 2.16 8.82 2.85
N SER A 117 2.31 10.02 3.42
CA SER A 117 2.44 10.21 4.86
C SER A 117 1.19 9.74 5.60
N LYS A 118 0.00 10.11 5.13
CA LYS A 118 -1.27 9.70 5.76
C LYS A 118 -1.44 8.19 5.68
N TYR A 119 -1.15 7.57 4.53
CA TYR A 119 -1.25 6.13 4.37
C TYR A 119 -0.27 5.37 5.26
N ALA A 120 0.98 5.84 5.35
CA ALA A 120 1.97 5.25 6.26
C ALA A 120 1.51 5.32 7.72
N GLN A 121 0.98 6.46 8.15
CA GLN A 121 0.42 6.61 9.50
C GLN A 121 -0.77 5.68 9.72
N ALA A 122 -1.73 5.67 8.79
CA ALA A 122 -2.94 4.87 8.90
C ALA A 122 -2.63 3.36 8.91
N LEU A 123 -1.69 2.91 8.09
CA LEU A 123 -1.23 1.52 8.09
C LEU A 123 -0.63 1.14 9.45
N LYS A 124 0.22 2.01 10.01
CA LYS A 124 0.86 1.78 11.31
C LYS A 124 -0.14 1.77 12.47
N GLU A 125 -1.13 2.66 12.43
CA GLU A 125 -2.10 2.86 13.52
C GLU A 125 -3.23 1.82 13.51
N TYR A 126 -3.79 1.52 12.33
CA TYR A 126 -5.00 0.70 12.23
C TYR A 126 -4.73 -0.75 11.82
N CYS A 127 -3.54 -1.07 11.31
CA CYS A 127 -3.19 -2.43 10.87
C CYS A 127 -2.02 -3.10 11.64
N PRO A 128 -1.75 -2.83 12.93
CA PRO A 128 -0.61 -3.43 13.63
C PRO A 128 -0.68 -4.96 13.66
N ASP A 129 -1.90 -5.52 13.70
CA ASP A 129 -2.15 -6.96 13.68
C ASP A 129 -1.56 -7.60 12.41
N PHE A 130 -1.83 -7.00 11.23
CA PHE A 130 -1.30 -7.47 9.96
C PHE A 130 0.21 -7.27 9.85
N LEU A 131 0.71 -6.14 10.36
CA LEU A 131 2.14 -5.82 10.35
C LEU A 131 2.95 -6.74 11.26
N SER A 132 2.32 -7.40 12.23
CA SER A 132 2.99 -8.28 13.20
C SER A 132 2.91 -9.78 12.86
N LEU A 133 2.15 -10.17 11.83
CA LEU A 133 2.05 -11.57 11.38
C LEU A 133 3.41 -12.14 10.96
N GLU A 134 3.85 -13.30 11.47
CA GLU A 134 5.17 -13.85 11.12
C GLU A 134 5.32 -14.21 9.64
#